data_AF-A0A923W862-F1
#
_entry.id   AF-A0A923W862-F1
#
_cell.length_a   1.000
_cell.length_b   1.000
_cell.length_c   1.000
_cell.angle_alpha   90.00
_cell.angle_beta   90.00
_cell.angle_gamma   90.00
#
_symmetry.space_group_name_H-M   'P 1'
#
loop_
_entity.id
_entity.type
_entity.pdbx_description
1 polymer ?
#
loop_
_entity_poly.entity_id
_entity_poly.type
_entity_poly.pdbx_seq_one_letter_code
_entity_poly.pdbx_strand_id
1 'polypeptide(L)'
;ALSRLRGVYSDNLIEVVEWCMSLDALARPQSVFALQKELSRESARRYTKLSVSERVRLQFDNVVSDTKKTARKAVAPAPRSK
;
A
#
# COMPACT_ATOMS: atom_id res chain seq x y z
N ALA A 1 -9.99 -6.04 14.05
CA ALA A 1 -10.04 -6.99 12.92
C ALA A 1 -9.00 -6.64 11.83
N LEU A 2 -8.74 -5.36 11.56
CA LEU A 2 -7.81 -4.92 10.51
C LEU A 2 -6.34 -4.93 10.93
N SER A 3 -6.03 -5.29 12.19
CA SER A 3 -4.66 -5.40 12.72
C SER A 3 -3.77 -6.38 11.94
N ARG A 4 -4.36 -7.39 11.27
CA ARG A 4 -3.64 -8.34 10.40
C ARG A 4 -3.14 -7.72 9.09
N LEU A 5 -3.64 -6.55 8.72
CA LEU A 5 -3.27 -5.80 7.52
C LEU A 5 -2.16 -4.77 7.78
N ARG A 6 -1.76 -4.59 9.06
CA ARG A 6 -0.64 -3.75 9.46
C ARG A 6 0.65 -4.32 8.83
N GLY A 7 1.36 -3.50 8.06
CA GLY A 7 2.56 -3.90 7.30
C GLY A 7 2.34 -4.09 5.79
N VAL A 8 1.10 -4.28 5.34
CA VAL A 8 0.73 -4.27 3.90
C VAL A 8 0.15 -2.91 3.52
N TYR A 9 -0.68 -2.35 4.38
CA TYR A 9 -1.29 -1.04 4.23
C TYR A 9 -0.75 -0.05 5.26
N SER A 10 -0.84 1.25 4.97
CA SER A 10 -0.43 2.30 5.89
C SER A 10 -1.34 2.35 7.11
N ASP A 11 -0.78 2.71 8.26
CA ASP A 11 -1.52 2.86 9.52
C ASP A 11 -2.68 3.85 9.38
N ASN A 12 -2.46 4.96 8.66
CA ASN A 12 -3.49 5.96 8.36
C ASN A 12 -4.67 5.37 7.58
N LEU A 13 -4.41 4.54 6.57
CA LEU A 13 -5.50 3.93 5.80
C LEU A 13 -6.31 2.96 6.65
N ILE A 14 -5.65 2.17 7.50
CA ILE A 14 -6.32 1.24 8.40
C ILE A 14 -7.19 2.00 9.40
N GLU A 15 -6.69 3.09 9.99
CA GLU A 15 -7.42 3.93 10.93
C GLU A 15 -8.65 4.59 10.28
N VAL A 16 -8.51 5.12 9.06
CA VAL A 16 -9.63 5.71 8.32
C VAL A 16 -10.72 4.67 8.00
N VAL A 17 -10.34 3.43 7.66
CA VAL A 17 -11.31 2.36 7.41
C VAL A 17 -12.00 1.93 8.71
N GLU A 18 -11.28 1.81 9.82
CA GLU A 18 -11.88 1.52 11.14
C GLU A 18 -12.85 2.63 11.56
N TRP A 19 -12.51 3.88 11.27
CA TRP A 19 -13.39 5.02 11.50
C TRP A 19 -14.70 4.89 10.71
N CYS A 20 -14.64 4.53 9.43
CA CYS A 20 -15.82 4.27 8.59
C CYS A 20 -16.65 3.06 9.04
N MET A 21 -16.04 2.06 9.66
CA MET A 21 -16.70 0.83 10.12
C MET A 21 -17.19 0.89 11.58
N SER A 22 -17.08 2.05 12.23
CA SER A 22 -17.54 2.20 13.62
C SER A 22 -19.02 1.85 13.76
N LEU A 23 -19.34 1.10 14.82
CA LEU A 23 -20.70 0.66 15.14
C LEU A 23 -21.61 1.86 15.45
N ASP A 24 -21.08 2.84 16.18
CA ASP A 24 -21.76 4.11 16.41
C ASP A 24 -21.73 4.98 15.15
N ALA A 25 -22.91 5.42 14.73
CA ALA A 25 -23.10 6.25 13.54
C ALA A 25 -22.54 7.67 13.71
N LEU A 26 -22.53 8.21 14.93
CA LEU A 26 -21.99 9.54 15.22
C LEU A 26 -20.46 9.52 15.26
N ALA A 27 -19.88 8.38 15.62
CA ALA A 27 -18.44 8.17 15.56
C ALA A 27 -17.90 8.04 14.13
N ARG A 28 -18.73 7.81 13.11
CA ARG A 28 -18.32 7.71 11.69
C ARG A 28 -18.10 9.09 11.05
N PRO A 29 -17.37 9.17 9.92
CA PRO A 29 -17.30 10.41 9.14
C PRO A 29 -18.71 10.85 8.70
N GLN A 30 -19.11 12.04 9.14
CA GLN A 30 -20.43 12.60 8.86
C GLN A 30 -20.57 13.15 7.43
N SER A 31 -19.47 13.25 6.68
CA SER A 31 -19.49 13.69 5.29
C SER A 31 -18.32 13.12 4.49
N VAL A 32 -18.49 13.10 3.16
CA VAL A 32 -17.44 12.72 2.23
C VAL A 32 -16.25 13.69 2.33
N PHE A 33 -16.50 14.98 2.60
CA PHE A 33 -15.43 15.96 2.80
C PHE A 33 -14.58 15.65 4.05
N ALA A 34 -15.19 15.21 5.14
CA ALA A 34 -14.45 14.82 6.35
C ALA A 34 -13.55 13.60 6.08
N LEU A 35 -14.05 12.62 5.33
CA LEU A 35 -13.27 11.47 4.87
C LEU A 35 -12.13 11.89 3.93
N GLN A 36 -12.42 12.73 2.94
CA GLN A 36 -11.42 13.25 2.00
C GLN A 36 -10.32 14.03 2.71
N LYS A 37 -10.67 14.82 3.72
CA LYS A 37 -9.70 15.55 4.55
C LYS A 37 -8.75 14.59 5.26
N GLU A 38 -9.27 13.51 5.84
CA GLU A 38 -8.46 12.53 6.56
C GLU A 38 -7.57 11.69 5.63
N LEU A 39 -8.04 11.42 4.41
CA LEU A 39 -7.23 10.79 3.35
C LEU A 39 -6.18 11.74 2.77
N SER A 40 -6.48 13.03 2.67
CA SER A 40 -5.59 14.07 2.13
C SER A 40 -4.56 14.55 3.14
N ARG A 41 -4.73 14.22 4.43
CA ARG A 41 -3.69 14.41 5.43
C ARG A 41 -2.53 13.50 5.04
N GLU A 42 -1.45 14.10 4.54
CA GLU A 42 -0.12 13.49 4.46
C GLU A 42 0.38 13.31 5.91
N SER A 43 -0.29 12.45 6.67
CA SER A 43 0.20 12.00 7.97
C SER A 43 1.51 11.32 7.66
N ALA A 44 2.62 11.99 8.04
CA ALA A 44 3.99 11.51 7.94
C ALA A 44 3.96 10.01 8.13
N ARG A 45 4.24 9.27 7.05
CA ARG A 45 4.18 7.81 6.95
C ARG A 45 4.73 7.22 8.23
N ARG A 46 3.88 6.98 9.21
CA ARG A 46 4.20 6.14 10.36
C ARG A 46 4.08 4.75 9.77
N TYR A 47 5.08 4.45 8.95
CA TYR A 47 5.44 3.11 8.62
C TYR A 47 5.75 2.52 9.99
N THR A 48 4.92 1.58 10.42
CA THR A 48 5.31 0.52 11.36
C THR A 48 6.80 0.29 11.20
N LYS A 49 7.57 0.44 12.30
CA LYS A 49 9.03 0.42 12.27
C LYS A 49 9.47 -0.89 11.64
N LEU A 50 9.69 -0.87 10.33
CA LEU A 50 9.90 -2.05 9.52
C LEU A 50 11.15 -2.71 10.07
N SER A 51 11.05 -3.97 10.50
CA SER A 51 12.21 -4.72 10.95
C SER A 51 13.24 -4.71 9.82
N VAL A 52 14.55 -4.70 10.15
CA VAL A 52 15.63 -4.71 9.14
C VAL A 52 15.42 -5.85 8.13
N SER A 53 14.91 -6.99 8.58
CA SER A 53 14.55 -8.14 7.74
C SER A 53 13.43 -7.87 6.73
N GLU A 54 12.44 -7.06 7.09
CA GLU A 54 11.33 -6.68 6.21
C GLU A 54 11.75 -5.60 5.21
N ARG A 55 12.66 -4.68 5.59
CA ARG A 55 13.27 -3.73 4.64
C ARG A 55 14.06 -4.45 3.55
N VAL A 56 14.89 -5.42 3.95
CA VAL A 56 15.70 -6.20 3.01
C VAL A 56 14.82 -7.04 2.08
N ARG A 57 13.73 -7.63 2.59
CA ARG A 57 12.76 -8.35 1.75
C ARG A 57 12.12 -7.45 0.69
N LEU A 58 11.63 -6.27 1.06
CA LEU A 58 11.01 -5.34 0.11
C LEU A 58 11.99 -4.82 -0.95
N GLN A 59 13.26 -4.65 -0.60
CA GLN A 59 14.30 -4.30 -1.56
C GLN A 59 14.63 -5.47 -2.50
N PHE A 60 14.69 -6.70 -1.97
CA PHE A 60 14.92 -7.89 -2.77
C PHE A 60 13.76 -8.16 -3.74
N ASP A 61 12.51 -8.00 -3.30
CA ASP A 61 11.32 -8.14 -4.16
C ASP A 61 11.30 -7.09 -5.30
N ASN A 62 11.76 -5.86 -5.05
CA ASN A 62 11.91 -4.86 -6.12
C ASN A 62 12.97 -5.28 -7.14
N VAL A 63 14.17 -5.67 -6.68
CA VAL A 63 15.28 -6.07 -7.56
C VAL A 63 14.95 -7.34 -8.36
N VAL A 64 14.28 -8.32 -7.74
CA VAL A 64 13.87 -9.55 -8.43
C VAL A 64 12.76 -9.27 -9.46
N SER A 65 11.86 -8.33 -9.17
CA SER A 65 10.83 -7.89 -10.10
C SER A 65 11.41 -7.15 -11.31
N ASP A 66 12.40 -6.27 -11.09
CA ASP A 66 13.13 -5.59 -12.16
C ASP A 66 13.93 -6.56 -13.03
N THR A 67 14.57 -7.55 -12.40
CA THR A 67 15.31 -8.61 -13.11
C THR A 67 14.36 -9.48 -13.94
N LYS A 68 13.21 -9.88 -13.38
CA LYS A 68 12.18 -10.65 -14.09
C LYS A 68 11.58 -9.86 -15.25
N LYS A 69 11.38 -8.55 -15.10
CA LYS A 69 10.88 -7.66 -16.15
C LYS A 69 11.91 -7.48 -17.27
N THR A 70 13.19 -7.35 -16.92
CA THR A 70 14.31 -7.22 -17.87
C THR A 70 14.55 -8.52 -18.63
N ALA A 71 14.54 -9.67 -17.95
CA ALA A 71 14.67 -10.99 -18.58
C ALA A 71 13.49 -11.31 -19.53
N ARG A 72 12.27 -10.91 -19.18
CA ARG A 72 11.10 -11.04 -20.07
C ARG A 72 11.19 -10.15 -21.31
N LYS A 73 11.81 -8.97 -21.21
CA LYS A 73 12.04 -8.08 -22.36
C LYS A 73 13.14 -8.60 -23.29
N ALA A 74 14.14 -9.29 -22.75
CA ALA A 74 15.22 -9.91 -23.52
C ALA A 74 14.80 -11.17 -24.28
N VAL A 75 13.70 -11.84 -23.89
CA VAL A 75 13.22 -13.09 -24.51
C VAL A 75 12.10 -12.91 -25.54
N ALA A 76 11.68 -11.67 -25.84
CA ALA A 76 10.64 -11.42 -26.83
C ALA A 76 11.19 -11.63 -28.27
N PRO A 77 10.66 -12.59 -29.06
CA PRO A 77 11.08 -12.77 -30.44
C PRO A 77 10.57 -11.60 -31.31
N ALA A 78 11.47 -11.03 -32.10
CA ALA A 78 11.19 -9.90 -33.01
C ALA A 78 9.99 -10.17 -33.94
N PRO A 79 9.11 -9.19 -34.20
CA PRO A 79 8.07 -9.36 -35.20
C PRO A 79 8.73 -9.37 -36.59
N ARG A 80 8.57 -10.46 -37.34
CA ARG A 80 8.96 -10.51 -38.75
C ARG A 80 8.05 -9.58 -39.54
N SER A 81 8.62 -8.49 -40.04
CA SER A 81 8.04 -7.59 -41.03
C SER A 81 7.73 -8.36 -42.32
N LYS A 82 6.53 -8.18 -42.86
CA LYS A 82 6.17 -8.45 -44.26
C LYS A 82 5.79 -7.13 -44.91
#